data_AF-A0A645EHJ9-F1
#
_entry.id   AF-A0A645EHJ9-F1
#
_cell.length_a   1.000
_cell.length_b   1.000
_cell.length_c   1.000
_cell.angle_alpha   90.00
_cell.angle_beta   90.00
_cell.angle_gamma   90.00
#
_symmetry.space_group_name_H-M   'P 1'
#
loop_
_entity.id
_entity.type
_entity.pdbx_description
1 polymer ?
#
loop_
_entity_poly.entity_id
_entity_poly.type
_entity_poly.pdbx_seq_one_letter_code
_entity_poly.pdbx_strand_id
1 'polypeptide(L)'
;MKVEAVDGNLGTSIRIFAFKKDEKNIIFELLEPFITDEKASKILVVPTWKVAGATFKVEACNNAYDDNPTWEDITAQIIINRVYNFINTSKTATKWGVNIRFNISKNEGYAGEVNISGFGGAFE
;
A
#
# COMPACT_ATOMS: atom_id res chain seq x y z
N MET A 1 -15.28 12.87 22.02
CA MET A 1 -14.78 12.87 23.42
C MET A 1 -15.65 13.79 24.25
N LYS A 2 -16.17 13.30 25.37
CA LYS A 2 -16.88 14.12 26.36
C LYS A 2 -15.87 14.55 27.41
N VAL A 3 -15.78 15.85 27.69
CA VAL A 3 -15.02 16.41 28.80
C VAL A 3 -16.03 17.02 29.76
N GLU A 4 -15.94 16.63 31.03
CA GLU A 4 -16.80 17.10 32.11
C GLU A 4 -15.92 17.69 33.21
N ALA A 5 -16.23 18.91 33.63
CA ALA A 5 -15.58 19.59 34.73
C ALA A 5 -16.60 19.84 35.84
N VAL A 6 -16.21 19.54 37.08
CA VAL A 6 -17.04 19.73 38.28
C VAL A 6 -16.28 20.64 39.24
N ASP A 7 -16.92 21.70 39.74
CA ASP A 7 -16.32 22.61 40.72
C ASP A 7 -16.52 22.15 42.18
N GLY A 8 -15.92 22.87 43.14
CA GLY A 8 -16.04 22.56 44.57
C GLY A 8 -17.44 22.71 45.16
N ASN A 9 -18.38 23.30 44.41
CA ASN A 9 -19.79 23.47 44.77
C ASN A 9 -20.69 22.48 44.01
N LEU A 10 -20.12 21.45 43.37
CA LEU A 10 -20.81 20.45 42.55
C LEU A 10 -21.45 21.00 41.27
N GLY A 11 -21.08 22.21 40.84
CA GLY A 11 -21.46 22.77 39.55
C GLY A 11 -20.74 22.04 38.41
N THR A 12 -21.50 21.60 37.40
CA THR A 12 -20.95 20.82 36.27
C THR A 12 -20.94 21.62 34.96
N SER A 13 -19.86 21.49 34.18
CA SER A 13 -19.77 21.99 32.80
C SER A 13 -19.32 20.85 31.87
N ILE A 14 -20.08 20.64 30.79
CA ILE A 14 -19.81 19.58 29.81
C ILE A 14 -19.45 20.22 28.46
N ARG A 15 -18.42 19.66 27.81
CA ARG A 15 -18.04 19.96 26.43
C ARG A 15 -17.86 18.68 25.63
N ILE A 16 -18.34 18.70 24.38
CA ILE A 16 -18.21 17.59 23.44
C ILE A 16 -17.25 18.03 22.33
N PHE A 17 -16.16 17.28 22.19
CA PHE A 17 -15.21 17.44 21.10
C PHE A 17 -15.41 16.32 20.08
N ALA A 18 -15.74 16.68 18.84
CA ALA A 18 -15.80 15.76 17.72
C ALA A 18 -14.41 15.63 17.10
N PHE A 19 -13.96 14.39 16.88
CA PHE A 19 -12.75 14.09 16.14
C PHE A 19 -13.14 13.35 14.87
N LYS A 20 -12.47 13.67 13.77
CA LYS A 20 -12.56 12.91 12.53
C LYS A 20 -11.17 12.42 12.17
N LYS A 21 -11.06 11.14 11.83
CA LYS A 21 -9.88 10.58 11.18
C LYS A 21 -9.88 11.00 9.71
N ASP A 22 -8.81 11.65 9.26
CA ASP A 22 -8.64 12.07 7.86
C ASP A 22 -7.42 11.36 7.26
N GLU A 23 -7.59 10.07 6.94
CA GLU A 23 -6.55 9.29 6.27
C GLU A 23 -6.61 9.51 4.76
N LYS A 24 -5.48 9.95 4.19
CA LYS A 24 -5.37 10.27 2.77
C LYS A 24 -4.49 9.30 2.00
N ASN A 25 -3.66 8.52 2.68
CA ASN A 25 -2.65 7.67 2.05
C ASN A 25 -2.76 6.24 2.55
N ILE A 26 -2.70 5.29 1.62
CA ILE A 26 -2.52 3.86 1.88
C ILE A 26 -1.16 3.49 1.29
N ILE A 27 -0.19 3.18 2.15
CA ILE A 27 1.18 2.82 1.75
C ILE A 27 1.55 1.54 2.48
N PHE A 28 1.86 0.48 1.73
CA PHE A 28 2.28 -0.79 2.30
C PHE A 28 3.06 -1.63 1.29
N GLU A 29 3.80 -2.60 1.81
CA GLU A 29 4.45 -3.68 1.09
C GLU A 29 4.29 -4.98 1.89
N LEU A 30 4.66 -6.13 1.34
CA LEU A 30 4.64 -7.36 2.12
C LEU A 30 5.74 -7.31 3.18
N LEU A 31 5.36 -7.59 4.43
CA LEU A 31 6.30 -7.73 5.54
C LEU A 31 7.30 -8.86 5.28
N GLU A 32 6.80 -9.97 4.72
CA GLU A 32 7.61 -11.10 4.29
C GLU A 32 7.54 -11.20 2.76
N PRO A 33 8.64 -10.88 2.04
CA PRO A 33 8.72 -11.13 0.61
C PRO A 33 8.55 -12.61 0.28
N PHE A 34 8.16 -12.91 -0.97
CA PHE A 34 8.16 -14.28 -1.45
C PHE A 34 9.58 -14.72 -1.75
N ILE A 35 10.08 -15.76 -1.07
CA ILE A 35 11.37 -16.39 -1.40
C ILE A 35 11.24 -17.14 -2.72
N THR A 36 12.23 -16.99 -3.60
CA THR A 36 12.34 -17.77 -4.83
C THR A 36 13.74 -18.39 -4.95
N ASP A 37 13.81 -19.57 -5.56
CA ASP A 37 15.10 -20.24 -5.82
C ASP A 37 15.86 -19.55 -6.96
N GLU A 38 15.13 -19.02 -7.93
CA GLU A 38 15.65 -18.31 -9.09
C GLU A 38 15.03 -16.93 -9.24
N LYS A 39 15.62 -16.12 -10.13
CA LYS A 39 15.15 -14.77 -10.43
C LYS A 39 13.79 -14.85 -11.14
N ALA A 40 12.77 -14.23 -10.57
CA ALA A 40 11.51 -14.02 -11.27
C ALA A 40 11.74 -13.12 -12.51
N SER A 41 11.32 -13.61 -13.66
CA SER A 41 11.35 -12.94 -14.95
C SER A 41 10.16 -12.02 -15.17
N LYS A 42 8.99 -12.38 -14.63
CA LYS A 42 7.74 -11.63 -14.85
C LYS A 42 6.76 -11.76 -13.69
N ILE A 43 5.85 -10.81 -13.58
CA ILE A 43 4.84 -10.75 -12.52
C ILE A 43 3.49 -10.24 -13.03
N LEU A 44 2.40 -10.84 -12.56
CA LEU A 44 1.04 -10.35 -12.67
C LEU A 44 0.52 -10.03 -11.27
N VAL A 45 -0.01 -8.83 -11.05
CA VAL A 45 -0.63 -8.41 -9.79
C VAL A 45 -2.04 -7.94 -10.08
N VAL A 46 -3.02 -8.50 -9.36
CA VAL A 46 -4.45 -8.21 -9.53
C VAL A 46 -5.01 -7.71 -8.20
N PRO A 47 -5.01 -6.39 -7.95
CA PRO A 47 -5.56 -5.82 -6.73
C PRO A 47 -7.09 -5.88 -6.71
N THR A 48 -7.65 -6.10 -5.52
CA THR A 48 -9.07 -5.87 -5.23
C THR A 48 -9.19 -4.56 -4.46
N TRP A 49 -9.69 -3.52 -5.12
CA TRP A 49 -9.64 -2.15 -4.61
C TRP A 49 -10.76 -1.25 -5.15
N LYS A 50 -10.95 -0.10 -4.51
CA LYS A 50 -11.72 1.04 -5.01
C LYS A 50 -10.80 2.26 -5.06
N VAL A 51 -10.46 2.73 -6.25
CA VAL A 51 -9.45 3.80 -6.45
C VAL A 51 -9.92 4.94 -7.37
N ALA A 52 -11.22 5.05 -7.64
CA ALA A 52 -11.78 6.01 -8.60
C ALA A 52 -11.44 7.48 -8.31
N GLY A 53 -11.18 7.83 -7.04
CA GLY A 53 -10.75 9.17 -6.63
C GLY A 53 -9.38 9.18 -5.97
N ALA A 54 -8.46 8.34 -6.44
CA ALA A 54 -7.09 8.29 -5.95
C ALA A 54 -6.07 8.30 -7.09
N THR A 55 -4.91 8.87 -6.82
CA THR A 55 -3.69 8.60 -7.58
C THR A 55 -2.97 7.45 -6.92
N PHE A 56 -2.48 6.48 -7.71
CA PHE A 56 -1.76 5.35 -7.17
C PHE A 56 -0.50 5.03 -7.97
N LYS A 57 0.47 4.43 -7.28
CA LYS A 57 1.66 3.81 -7.84
C LYS A 57 1.79 2.41 -7.27
N VAL A 58 2.04 1.44 -8.12
CA VAL A 58 2.34 0.07 -7.72
C VAL A 58 3.69 -0.30 -8.28
N GLU A 59 4.57 -0.81 -7.41
CA GLU A 59 5.93 -1.21 -7.78
C GLU A 59 6.17 -2.65 -7.34
N ALA A 60 7.00 -3.36 -8.09
CA ALA A 60 7.46 -4.69 -7.74
C ALA A 60 8.98 -4.78 -7.89
N CYS A 61 9.60 -5.68 -7.14
CA CYS A 61 11.01 -6.04 -7.31
C CYS A 61 11.17 -7.55 -7.34
N ASN A 62 12.21 -8.04 -8.03
CA ASN A 62 12.57 -9.47 -8.06
C ASN A 62 13.83 -9.80 -7.22
N ASN A 63 14.42 -8.80 -6.57
CA ASN A 63 15.55 -8.89 -5.63
C ASN A 63 15.17 -8.38 -4.23
N ALA A 64 13.99 -8.75 -3.72
CA ALA A 64 13.40 -8.22 -2.49
C ALA A 64 14.23 -8.43 -1.21
N TYR A 65 15.23 -9.30 -1.22
CA TYR A 65 16.12 -9.55 -0.09
C TYR A 65 17.40 -8.71 -0.11
N ASP A 66 17.62 -7.92 -1.17
CA ASP A 66 18.72 -6.96 -1.20
C ASP A 66 18.49 -5.86 -0.16
N ASP A 67 19.57 -5.32 0.42
CA ASP A 67 19.47 -4.16 1.33
C ASP A 67 18.80 -2.95 0.65
N ASN A 68 18.95 -2.85 -0.68
CA ASN A 68 18.31 -1.85 -1.52
C ASN A 68 17.70 -2.54 -2.77
N PRO A 69 16.47 -3.06 -2.68
CA PRO A 69 15.82 -3.71 -3.81
C PRO A 69 15.59 -2.77 -4.99
N THR A 70 15.61 -3.32 -6.20
CA THR A 70 15.36 -2.57 -7.44
C THR A 70 13.86 -2.55 -7.69
N TRP A 71 13.20 -1.48 -7.24
CA TRP A 71 11.76 -1.30 -7.44
C TRP A 71 11.45 -0.81 -8.85
N GLU A 72 10.62 -1.56 -9.56
CA GLU A 72 10.17 -1.26 -10.91
C GLU A 72 8.69 -0.85 -10.91
N ASP A 73 8.35 0.20 -11.66
CA ASP A 73 6.97 0.70 -11.75
C ASP A 73 6.13 -0.20 -12.66
N ILE A 74 5.13 -0.85 -12.07
CA ILE A 74 4.21 -1.77 -12.76
C ILE A 74 2.81 -1.16 -12.90
N THR A 75 2.63 0.11 -12.59
CA THR A 75 1.31 0.78 -12.52
C THR A 75 0.52 0.65 -13.82
N ALA A 76 1.18 0.79 -14.97
CA ALA A 76 0.53 0.64 -16.27
C ALA A 76 -0.05 -0.77 -16.46
N GLN A 77 0.70 -1.81 -16.05
CA GLN A 77 0.32 -3.22 -16.13
C GLN A 77 -0.83 -3.57 -15.18
N ILE A 78 -0.88 -2.94 -14.00
CA ILE A 78 -2.04 -3.05 -13.11
C ILE A 78 -3.30 -2.54 -13.81
N ILE A 79 -3.24 -1.35 -14.44
CA ILE A 79 -4.40 -0.70 -15.08
C ILE A 79 -4.96 -1.57 -16.21
N ILE A 80 -4.09 -2.16 -17.03
CA ILE A 80 -4.51 -2.98 -18.19
C ILE A 80 -4.64 -4.47 -17.87
N ASN A 81 -4.44 -4.86 -16.60
CA ASN A 81 -4.44 -6.25 -16.13
C ASN A 81 -3.53 -7.17 -16.98
N ARG A 82 -2.24 -6.80 -17.08
CA ARG A 82 -1.22 -7.55 -17.84
C ARG A 82 0.00 -7.84 -16.98
N VAL A 83 0.79 -8.80 -17.47
CA VAL A 83 2.09 -9.16 -16.90
C VAL A 83 3.10 -8.03 -17.12
N TYR A 84 3.94 -7.77 -16.13
CA TYR A 84 5.15 -6.98 -16.21
C TYR A 84 6.37 -7.89 -16.35
N ASN A 85 7.29 -7.59 -17.27
CA ASN A 85 8.57 -8.30 -17.38
C ASN A 85 9.63 -7.48 -16.64
N PHE A 86 10.26 -8.08 -15.64
CA PHE A 86 11.31 -7.41 -14.87
C PHE A 86 12.51 -7.08 -15.74
N ILE A 87 13.00 -5.85 -15.64
CA ILE A 87 14.23 -5.39 -16.27
C ILE A 87 15.42 -5.69 -15.36
N ASN A 88 15.22 -5.72 -14.04
CA ASN A 88 16.28 -6.05 -13.10
C ASN A 88 16.80 -7.48 -13.33
N THR A 89 18.12 -7.58 -13.48
CA THR A 89 18.81 -8.86 -13.74
C THR A 89 19.81 -9.26 -12.66
N SER A 90 20.04 -8.41 -11.65
CA SER A 90 21.04 -8.63 -10.61
C SER A 90 20.45 -8.62 -9.20
N LYS A 91 21.14 -9.28 -8.27
CA LYS A 91 20.91 -9.18 -6.82
C LYS A 91 22.23 -9.06 -6.08
N THR A 92 22.17 -8.54 -4.86
CA THR A 92 23.30 -8.46 -3.93
C THR A 92 23.15 -9.43 -2.75
N ALA A 93 21.91 -9.83 -2.41
CA ALA A 93 21.62 -10.82 -1.40
C ALA A 93 21.92 -12.25 -1.85
N THR A 94 21.92 -13.18 -0.90
CA THR A 94 22.10 -14.61 -1.17
C THR A 94 20.88 -15.24 -1.85
N LYS A 95 19.66 -14.79 -1.50
CA LYS A 95 18.38 -15.29 -2.02
C LYS A 95 17.76 -14.34 -3.03
N TRP A 96 17.03 -14.89 -3.99
CA TRP A 96 16.07 -14.12 -4.78
C TRP A 96 14.76 -13.98 -4.00
N GLY A 97 13.97 -12.97 -4.37
CA GLY A 97 12.63 -12.86 -3.83
C GLY A 97 11.82 -11.76 -4.47
N VAL A 98 10.51 -11.92 -4.44
CA VAL A 98 9.57 -10.98 -5.04
C VAL A 98 8.83 -10.22 -3.95
N ASN A 99 8.74 -8.91 -4.08
CA ASN A 99 7.86 -8.08 -3.24
C ASN A 99 7.10 -7.07 -4.11
N ILE A 100 5.98 -6.60 -3.59
CA ILE A 100 5.07 -5.65 -4.21
C ILE A 100 4.77 -4.58 -3.17
N ARG A 101 4.84 -3.32 -3.58
CA ARG A 101 4.44 -2.18 -2.75
C ARG A 101 3.40 -1.32 -3.44
N PHE A 102 2.49 -0.78 -2.65
CA PHE A 102 1.41 0.09 -3.07
C PHE A 102 1.58 1.45 -2.41
N ASN A 103 1.36 2.50 -3.19
CA ASN A 103 1.22 3.86 -2.71
C ASN A 103 -0.04 4.46 -3.34
N ILE A 104 -1.09 4.66 -2.54
CA ILE A 104 -2.40 5.15 -2.99
C ILE A 104 -2.73 6.41 -2.21
N SER A 105 -2.95 7.51 -2.91
CA SER A 105 -3.27 8.83 -2.34
C SER A 105 -4.65 9.26 -2.78
N LYS A 106 -5.55 9.47 -1.82
CA LYS A 106 -6.89 9.99 -2.06
C LYS A 106 -6.81 11.43 -2.55
N ASN A 107 -7.48 11.72 -3.67
CA ASN A 107 -7.50 13.05 -4.26
C ASN A 107 -8.28 14.02 -3.37
N GLU A 108 -7.82 15.27 -3.34
CA GLU A 108 -8.50 16.34 -2.62
C GLU A 108 -9.93 16.52 -3.16
N GLY A 109 -10.88 16.75 -2.24
CA GLY A 109 -12.30 16.92 -2.59
C GLY A 109 -13.05 15.62 -2.92
N TYR A 110 -12.39 14.46 -3.04
CA TYR A 110 -13.09 13.21 -3.29
C TYR A 110 -13.83 12.72 -2.04
N ALA A 111 -15.16 12.70 -2.10
CA ALA A 111 -16.03 12.27 -1.01
C ALA A 111 -16.22 10.75 -0.95
N GLY A 112 -15.92 10.02 -2.03
CA GLY A 112 -16.09 8.57 -2.11
C GLY A 112 -15.08 7.78 -1.29
N GLU A 113 -15.30 6.48 -1.23
CA GLU A 113 -14.42 5.53 -0.56
C GLU A 113 -13.19 5.22 -1.44
N VAL A 114 -12.00 5.23 -0.82
CA VAL A 114 -10.77 4.69 -1.42
C VAL A 114 -10.30 3.58 -0.49
N ASN A 115 -10.15 2.36 -1.02
CA ASN A 115 -9.72 1.21 -0.23
C ASN A 115 -9.01 0.17 -1.10
N ILE A 116 -8.30 -0.74 -0.43
CA ILE A 116 -7.76 -1.97 -0.99
C ILE A 116 -8.03 -3.08 0.02
N SER A 117 -8.65 -4.17 -0.41
CA SER A 117 -8.98 -5.31 0.44
C SER A 117 -7.99 -6.47 0.28
N GLY A 118 -7.15 -6.43 -0.75
CA GLY A 118 -6.09 -7.40 -0.99
C GLY A 118 -5.63 -7.38 -2.44
N PHE A 119 -4.77 -8.31 -2.79
CA PHE A 119 -4.37 -8.57 -4.18
C PHE A 119 -4.08 -10.06 -4.37
N GLY A 120 -4.33 -10.55 -5.58
CA GLY A 120 -3.86 -11.84 -6.06
C GLY A 120 -2.80 -11.65 -7.14
N GLY A 121 -2.35 -12.74 -7.75
CA GLY A 121 -1.36 -12.67 -8.82
C GLY A 121 -0.59 -13.97 -9.03
N ALA A 122 0.43 -13.87 -9.87
CA ALA A 122 1.41 -14.93 -10.12
C ALA A 122 2.74 -14.31 -10.55
N PHE A 123 3.83 -15.01 -10.34
CA PHE A 123 5.16 -14.66 -10.85
C PHE A 123 5.88 -15.93 -11.29
N GLU A 124 6.81 -15.78 -12.24
CA GLU A 124 7.72 -16.84 -12.72
C GLU A 124 9.07 -16.24 -13.08
#